data_AF-A0A420W6Y6-F1
#
_entry.id   AF-A0A420W6Y6-F1
#
_cell.length_a   1.000
_cell.length_b   1.000
_cell.length_c   1.000
_cell.angle_alpha   90.00
_cell.angle_beta   90.00
_cell.angle_gamma   90.00
#
_symmetry.space_group_name_H-M   'P 1'
#
loop_
_entity.id
_entity.type
_entity.pdbx_description
1 polymer ?
#
loop_
_entity_poly.entity_id
_entity_poly.type
_entity_poly.pdbx_seq_one_letter_code
_entity_poly.pdbx_strand_id
1 'polypeptide(L)'
;MSWTMLLWGLIVFLIISLPTITGLMRVNAALKFLEEGSFKDFLPLNAIKPGGFAYALTFSFKITFLTALILDYVEYVKQVYFIVSLYLFFLMIDFIVQYSGEAFKVLSLNIKSAFVGASLPVFTLFVLNFLIQRKLRKLIPQEIENYRKGRKSPALREFDQKG
;
A
#
# COMPACT_ATOMS: atom_id res chain seq x y z
N MET A 1 30.06 -13.15 11.22
CA MET A 1 29.47 -11.80 11.21
C MET A 1 28.47 -11.72 10.06
N SER A 2 27.17 -11.80 10.36
CA SER A 2 26.08 -11.65 9.37
C SER A 2 24.72 -11.40 10.05
N TRP A 3 24.48 -11.96 11.24
CA TRP A 3 23.17 -11.84 11.89
C TRP A 3 22.83 -10.42 12.37
N THR A 4 23.81 -9.70 12.91
CA THR A 4 23.65 -8.30 13.32
C THR A 4 23.33 -7.39 12.14
N MET A 5 24.02 -7.56 11.00
CA MET A 5 23.77 -6.76 9.80
C MET A 5 22.42 -7.08 9.16
N LEU A 6 21.99 -8.35 9.20
CA LEU A 6 20.65 -8.72 8.77
C LEU A 6 19.58 -8.05 9.64
N LEU A 7 19.74 -8.10 10.97
CA LEU A 7 18.81 -7.46 11.91
C LEU A 7 18.75 -5.94 11.69
N TRP A 8 19.90 -5.29 11.56
CA TRP A 8 19.97 -3.85 11.28
C TRP A 8 19.37 -3.49 9.92
N GLY A 9 19.63 -4.28 8.88
CA GLY A 9 18.99 -4.12 7.57
C GLY A 9 17.47 -4.22 7.66
N LEU A 10 16.95 -5.19 8.40
CA LEU A 10 15.52 -5.35 8.65
C LEU A 10 14.94 -4.15 9.41
N ILE A 11 15.57 -3.72 10.51
CA ILE A 11 15.10 -2.60 11.35
C ILE A 11 15.03 -1.31 10.52
N VAL A 12 16.09 -0.97 9.80
CA VAL A 12 16.15 0.24 8.99
C VAL A 12 15.08 0.22 7.90
N PHE A 13 14.94 -0.91 7.18
CA PHE A 13 13.91 -1.03 6.16
C PHE A 13 12.49 -1.03 6.74
N LEU A 14 12.27 -1.59 7.93
CA LEU A 14 10.98 -1.50 8.63
C LEU A 14 10.65 -0.05 8.97
N ILE A 15 11.59 0.74 9.51
CA ILE A 15 11.33 2.16 9.82
C ILE A 15 10.87 2.93 8.57
N ILE A 16 11.48 2.64 7.42
CA ILE A 16 11.14 3.30 6.15
C ILE A 16 9.82 2.77 5.57
N SER A 17 9.60 1.44 5.61
CA SER A 17 8.49 0.78 4.89
C SER A 17 7.21 0.63 5.71
N LEU A 18 7.27 0.62 7.04
CA LEU A 18 6.12 0.35 7.91
C LEU A 18 4.96 1.35 7.71
N PRO A 19 5.20 2.67 7.56
CA PRO A 19 4.12 3.62 7.23
C PRO A 19 3.42 3.29 5.91
N THR A 20 4.18 2.85 4.90
CA THR A 20 3.64 2.47 3.60
C THR A 20 2.89 1.13 3.67
N ILE A 21 3.42 0.13 4.40
CA ILE A 21 2.75 -1.16 4.63
C ILE A 21 1.40 -0.94 5.31
N THR A 22 1.39 -0.17 6.40
CA THR A 22 0.16 0.13 7.15
C THR A 22 -0.85 0.91 6.30
N GLY A 23 -0.39 1.87 5.50
CA GLY A 23 -1.19 2.58 4.51
C GLY A 23 -1.85 1.66 3.48
N LEU A 24 -1.06 0.81 2.83
CA LEU A 24 -1.57 -0.17 1.86
C LEU A 24 -2.53 -1.18 2.50
N MET A 25 -2.28 -1.62 3.74
CA MET A 25 -3.21 -2.49 4.46
C MET A 25 -4.57 -1.82 4.68
N ARG A 26 -4.60 -0.53 5.06
CA ARG A 26 -5.86 0.24 5.20
C ARG A 26 -6.60 0.35 3.87
N VAL A 27 -5.90 0.68 2.78
CA VAL A 27 -6.46 0.71 1.43
C VAL A 27 -7.05 -0.66 1.06
N ASN A 28 -6.30 -1.74 1.28
CA ASN A 28 -6.75 -3.09 0.97
C ASN A 28 -7.99 -3.51 1.80
N ALA A 29 -8.05 -3.13 3.07
CA ALA A 29 -9.20 -3.38 3.94
C ALA A 29 -10.43 -2.59 3.48
N ALA A 30 -10.25 -1.31 3.14
CA ALA A 30 -11.31 -0.46 2.63
C ALA A 30 -11.84 -0.95 1.25
N LEU A 31 -10.97 -1.53 0.41
CA LEU A 31 -11.40 -2.19 -0.82
C LEU A 31 -12.17 -3.49 -0.57
N LYS A 32 -11.80 -4.30 0.44
CA LYS A 32 -12.60 -5.49 0.82
C LYS A 32 -14.00 -5.06 1.25
N PHE A 33 -14.10 -4.00 2.04
CA PHE A 33 -15.38 -3.45 2.47
C PHE A 33 -16.25 -3.00 1.30
N LEU A 34 -15.66 -2.44 0.24
CA LEU A 34 -16.41 -2.10 -0.98
C LEU A 34 -16.87 -3.34 -1.77
N GLU A 35 -16.12 -4.45 -1.72
CA GLU A 35 -16.48 -5.73 -2.34
C GLU A 35 -17.57 -6.48 -1.53
N GLU A 36 -17.54 -6.39 -0.21
CA GLU A 36 -18.51 -6.99 0.71
C GLU A 36 -19.80 -6.13 0.73
N GLY A 37 -20.67 -6.33 -0.26
CA GLY A 37 -21.93 -5.61 -0.40
C GLY A 37 -22.95 -5.76 0.75
N SER A 38 -22.63 -6.51 1.81
CA SER A 38 -23.46 -6.64 3.02
C SER A 38 -22.73 -6.10 4.26
N PHE A 39 -23.19 -4.95 4.75
CA PHE A 39 -22.86 -4.49 6.10
C PHE A 39 -23.48 -5.47 7.09
N LYS A 40 -22.67 -6.33 7.72
CA LYS A 40 -23.08 -6.88 9.01
C LYS A 40 -22.31 -6.28 10.18
N ASP A 41 -21.02 -5.95 10.07
CA ASP A 41 -20.26 -5.53 11.27
C ASP A 41 -19.12 -4.50 11.08
N PHE A 42 -19.08 -3.71 9.99
CA PHE A 42 -17.95 -2.77 9.76
C PHE A 42 -18.31 -1.29 9.95
N LEU A 43 -17.63 -0.61 10.88
CA LEU A 43 -17.68 0.84 11.12
C LEU A 43 -16.69 1.58 10.20
N PRO A 44 -17.16 2.33 9.18
CA PRO A 44 -16.30 3.02 8.20
C PRO A 44 -15.38 4.08 8.81
N LEU A 45 -15.71 4.55 10.03
CA LEU A 45 -14.99 5.54 10.81
C LEU A 45 -13.53 5.17 11.08
N ASN A 46 -13.20 3.88 11.10
CA ASN A 46 -11.84 3.40 11.39
C ASN A 46 -10.91 3.41 10.17
N ALA A 47 -11.45 3.58 8.95
CA ALA A 47 -10.69 3.46 7.71
C ALA A 47 -10.24 4.81 7.11
N ILE A 48 -10.83 5.93 7.53
CA ILE A 48 -10.64 7.25 6.91
C ILE A 48 -9.75 8.13 7.81
N LYS A 49 -8.70 8.74 7.25
CA LYS A 49 -7.95 9.80 7.95
C LYS A 49 -8.89 10.97 8.28
N PRO A 50 -8.74 11.68 9.42
CA PRO A 50 -9.67 12.73 9.85
C PRO A 50 -10.02 13.80 8.79
N GLY A 51 -9.10 14.11 7.87
CA GLY A 51 -9.35 15.07 6.77
C GLY A 51 -10.30 14.58 5.67
N GLY A 52 -10.50 13.27 5.49
CA GLY A 52 -11.44 12.70 4.52
C GLY A 52 -12.89 12.63 5.03
N PHE A 53 -13.11 12.96 6.30
CA PHE A 53 -14.41 12.85 6.98
C PHE A 53 -15.43 13.88 6.46
N ALA A 54 -14.99 15.11 6.15
CA ALA A 54 -15.87 16.18 5.68
C ALA A 54 -16.49 15.88 4.30
N TYR A 55 -15.74 15.19 3.44
CA TYR A 55 -16.18 14.83 2.09
C TYR A 55 -17.21 13.68 2.09
N ALA A 56 -17.12 12.77 3.06
CA ALA A 56 -18.02 11.63 3.19
C ALA A 56 -19.46 12.03 3.61
N LEU A 57 -19.63 13.20 4.21
CA LEU A 57 -20.93 13.69 4.74
C LEU A 57 -21.80 14.40 3.69
N THR A 58 -21.29 14.75 2.51
CA THR A 58 -21.99 15.67 1.58
C THR A 58 -22.40 15.08 0.23
N PHE A 59 -21.87 13.93 -0.20
CA PHE A 59 -22.28 13.23 -1.42
C PHE A 59 -22.04 11.72 -1.31
N SER A 60 -22.85 10.92 -2.04
CA SER A 60 -22.73 9.45 -2.24
C SER A 60 -21.51 8.84 -1.56
N PHE A 61 -21.69 8.45 -0.30
CA PHE A 61 -20.61 8.11 0.63
C PHE A 61 -19.54 7.21 -0.01
N LYS A 62 -19.95 6.21 -0.80
CA LYS A 62 -19.04 5.26 -1.44
C LYS A 62 -18.25 5.82 -2.63
N ILE A 63 -18.78 6.76 -3.43
CA ILE A 63 -18.01 7.40 -4.51
C ILE A 63 -16.94 8.32 -3.93
N THR A 64 -17.33 9.12 -2.94
CA THR A 64 -16.42 10.02 -2.24
C THR A 64 -15.36 9.24 -1.46
N PHE A 65 -15.75 8.13 -0.82
CA PHE A 65 -14.86 7.19 -0.15
C PHE A 65 -13.91 6.47 -1.11
N LEU A 66 -14.40 6.00 -2.26
CA LEU A 66 -13.56 5.39 -3.30
C LEU A 66 -12.55 6.39 -3.86
N THR A 67 -12.95 7.65 -4.06
CA THR A 67 -12.07 8.72 -4.52
C THR A 67 -10.98 9.03 -3.49
N ALA A 68 -11.34 9.15 -2.21
CA ALA A 68 -10.38 9.34 -1.13
C ALA A 68 -9.39 8.15 -1.03
N LEU A 69 -9.90 6.92 -1.18
CA LEU A 69 -9.09 5.71 -1.18
C LEU A 69 -8.11 5.67 -2.35
N ILE A 70 -8.54 6.07 -3.55
CA ILE A 70 -7.67 6.15 -4.73
C ILE A 70 -6.57 7.20 -4.51
N LEU A 71 -6.91 8.36 -3.94
CA LEU A 71 -5.93 9.41 -3.64
C LEU A 71 -4.88 8.95 -2.62
N ASP A 72 -5.32 8.35 -1.51
CA ASP A 72 -4.42 7.75 -0.51
C ASP A 72 -3.57 6.65 -1.16
N TYR A 73 -4.16 5.79 -2.01
CA TYR A 73 -3.43 4.73 -2.70
C TYR A 73 -2.35 5.29 -3.64
N VAL A 74 -2.62 6.35 -4.41
CA VAL A 74 -1.62 6.99 -5.28
C VAL A 74 -0.44 7.53 -4.46
N GLU A 75 -0.70 8.09 -3.28
CA GLU A 75 0.36 8.54 -2.37
C GLU A 75 1.23 7.36 -1.91
N TYR A 76 0.62 6.25 -1.50
CA TYR A 76 1.35 5.06 -1.09
C TYR A 76 2.12 4.40 -2.24
N VAL A 77 1.60 4.44 -3.47
CA VAL A 77 2.31 3.94 -4.67
C VAL A 77 3.59 4.74 -4.91
N LYS A 78 3.57 6.07 -4.75
CA LYS A 78 4.79 6.89 -4.85
C LYS A 78 5.84 6.46 -3.81
N GLN A 79 5.41 6.19 -2.58
CA GLN A 79 6.29 5.70 -1.52
C GLN A 79 6.85 4.31 -1.84
N VAL A 80 6.04 3.40 -2.40
CA VAL A 80 6.51 2.08 -2.86
C VAL A 80 7.61 2.23 -3.91
N TYR A 81 7.42 3.08 -4.93
CA TYR A 81 8.45 3.32 -5.95
C TYR A 81 9.73 3.92 -5.37
N PHE A 82 9.62 4.81 -4.37
CA PHE A 82 10.77 5.34 -3.66
C PHE A 82 11.56 4.25 -2.93
N ILE A 83 10.86 3.36 -2.19
CA ILE A 83 11.48 2.26 -1.44
C ILE A 83 12.15 1.26 -2.40
N VAL A 84 11.49 0.91 -3.50
CA VAL A 84 12.05 0.03 -4.53
C VAL A 84 13.27 0.65 -5.19
N SER A 85 13.23 1.96 -5.50
CA SER A 85 14.37 2.69 -6.06
C SER A 85 15.57 2.69 -5.10
N LEU A 86 15.35 2.91 -3.80
CA LEU A 86 16.40 2.81 -2.79
C LEU A 86 17.00 1.40 -2.74
N TYR A 87 16.16 0.36 -2.76
CA TYR A 87 16.61 -1.03 -2.76
C TYR A 87 17.50 -1.34 -3.98
N LEU A 88 17.09 -0.91 -5.18
CA LEU A 88 17.88 -1.05 -6.40
C LEU A 88 19.18 -0.24 -6.36
N PHE A 89 19.14 0.98 -5.85
CA PHE A 89 20.32 1.84 -5.71
C PHE A 89 21.40 1.18 -4.84
N PHE A 90 21.02 0.63 -3.69
CA PHE A 90 21.97 -0.08 -2.85
C PHE A 90 22.51 -1.34 -3.55
N LEU A 91 21.68 -2.08 -4.30
CA LEU A 91 22.15 -3.25 -5.05
C LEU A 91 23.24 -2.88 -6.06
N MET A 92 23.08 -1.73 -6.73
CA MET A 92 24.13 -1.19 -7.60
C MET A 92 25.41 -0.85 -6.83
N ILE A 93 25.29 -0.29 -5.62
CA ILE A 93 26.46 -0.04 -4.76
C ILE A 93 27.19 -1.36 -4.43
N ASP A 94 26.47 -2.41 -4.02
CA ASP A 94 27.11 -3.71 -3.76
C ASP A 94 27.81 -4.26 -4.99
N PHE A 95 27.21 -4.11 -6.18
CA PHE A 95 27.84 -4.51 -7.43
C PHE A 95 29.16 -3.76 -7.63
N ILE A 96 29.19 -2.44 -7.50
CA ILE A 96 30.43 -1.63 -7.60
C ILE A 96 31.47 -2.11 -6.58
N VAL A 97 31.07 -2.34 -5.33
CA VAL A 97 31.95 -2.81 -4.25
C VAL A 97 32.56 -4.19 -4.58
N GLN A 98 31.78 -5.10 -5.17
CA GLN A 98 32.28 -6.42 -5.58
C GLN A 98 33.37 -6.34 -6.65
N TYR A 99 33.27 -5.40 -7.59
CA TYR A 99 34.26 -5.22 -8.67
C TYR A 99 35.44 -4.31 -8.29
N SER A 100 35.43 -3.69 -7.10
CA SER A 100 36.46 -2.75 -6.65
C SER A 100 37.71 -3.41 -6.04
N GLY A 101 37.78 -4.75 -6.01
CA GLY A 101 38.95 -5.52 -5.59
C GLY A 101 38.77 -6.31 -4.29
N GLU A 102 39.70 -7.23 -4.00
CA GLU A 102 39.55 -8.20 -2.92
C GLU A 102 39.50 -7.60 -1.51
N ALA A 103 40.07 -6.40 -1.33
CA ALA A 103 40.05 -5.66 -0.07
C ALA A 103 38.62 -5.33 0.41
N PHE A 104 37.63 -5.35 -0.49
CA PHE A 104 36.24 -5.00 -0.21
C PHE A 104 35.31 -6.21 0.00
N LYS A 105 35.83 -7.45 0.00
CA LYS A 105 35.02 -8.67 0.18
C LYS A 105 34.19 -8.66 1.46
N VAL A 106 34.75 -8.18 2.58
CA VAL A 106 34.05 -8.08 3.87
C VAL A 106 32.91 -7.07 3.82
N LEU A 107 33.12 -5.94 3.13
CA LEU A 107 32.09 -4.92 2.95
C LEU A 107 30.92 -5.46 2.10
N SER A 108 31.21 -6.13 0.98
CA SER A 108 30.17 -6.75 0.15
C SER A 108 29.36 -7.81 0.93
N LEU A 109 30.02 -8.64 1.74
CA LEU A 109 29.32 -9.62 2.58
C LEU A 109 28.35 -8.98 3.57
N ASN A 110 28.75 -7.86 4.20
CA ASN A 110 27.86 -7.12 5.10
C ASN A 110 26.68 -6.48 4.37
N ILE A 111 26.92 -5.91 3.19
CA ILE A 111 25.86 -5.31 2.35
C ILE A 111 24.84 -6.39 1.92
N LYS A 112 25.31 -7.54 1.43
CA LYS A 112 24.46 -8.69 1.10
C LYS A 112 23.61 -9.14 2.29
N SER A 113 24.21 -9.23 3.47
CA SER A 113 23.50 -9.63 4.67
C SER A 113 22.41 -8.63 5.07
N ALA A 114 22.65 -7.32 4.91
CA ALA A 114 21.65 -6.28 5.14
C ALA A 114 20.50 -6.36 4.12
N PHE A 115 20.77 -6.71 2.85
CA PHE A 115 19.72 -6.92 1.86
C PHE A 115 18.79 -8.07 2.19
N VAL A 116 19.33 -9.18 2.69
CA VAL A 116 18.50 -10.30 3.13
C VAL A 116 17.49 -9.82 4.17
N GLY A 117 17.90 -8.98 5.14
CA GLY A 117 17.00 -8.36 6.10
C GLY A 117 15.99 -7.39 5.47
N ALA A 118 16.41 -6.59 4.49
CA ALA A 118 15.57 -5.64 3.77
C ALA A 118 14.53 -6.28 2.84
N SER A 119 14.78 -7.51 2.38
CA SER A 119 13.96 -8.18 1.37
C SER A 119 12.52 -8.44 1.84
N LEU A 120 12.34 -8.86 3.10
CA LEU A 120 11.02 -9.21 3.66
C LEU A 120 10.03 -8.02 3.63
N PRO A 121 10.36 -6.82 4.12
CA PRO A 121 9.50 -5.65 3.97
C PRO A 121 9.19 -5.28 2.51
N VAL A 122 10.19 -5.35 1.62
CA VAL A 122 10.02 -5.02 0.20
C VAL A 122 9.06 -6.00 -0.49
N PHE A 123 9.20 -7.30 -0.25
CA PHE A 123 8.25 -8.30 -0.76
C PHE A 123 6.84 -8.09 -0.21
N THR A 124 6.72 -7.73 1.07
CA THR A 124 5.42 -7.43 1.69
C THR A 124 4.72 -6.26 0.99
N LEU A 125 5.44 -5.18 0.72
CA LEU A 125 4.92 -4.03 -0.04
C LEU A 125 4.47 -4.44 -1.45
N PHE A 126 5.26 -5.25 -2.14
CA PHE A 126 4.94 -5.71 -3.49
C PHE A 126 3.65 -6.54 -3.54
N VAL A 127 3.51 -7.48 -2.61
CA VAL A 127 2.30 -8.32 -2.49
C VAL A 127 1.07 -7.47 -2.17
N LEU A 128 1.17 -6.55 -1.20
CA LEU A 128 0.06 -5.66 -0.85
C LEU A 128 -0.36 -4.79 -2.04
N ASN A 129 0.60 -4.18 -2.73
CA ASN A 129 0.35 -3.37 -3.91
C ASN A 129 -0.34 -4.19 -5.02
N PHE A 130 0.14 -5.41 -5.30
CA PHE A 130 -0.46 -6.30 -6.28
C PHE A 130 -1.92 -6.66 -5.95
N LEU A 131 -2.20 -6.99 -4.68
CA LEU A 131 -3.56 -7.31 -4.24
C LEU A 131 -4.52 -6.11 -4.42
N ILE A 132 -4.07 -4.90 -4.09
CA ILE A 132 -4.85 -3.68 -4.24
C ILE A 132 -5.13 -3.39 -5.73
N GLN A 133 -4.11 -3.47 -6.59
CA GLN A 133 -4.27 -3.26 -8.03
C GLN A 133 -5.28 -4.24 -8.64
N ARG A 134 -5.22 -5.52 -8.23
CA ARG A 134 -6.14 -6.55 -8.71
C ARG A 134 -7.60 -6.23 -8.36
N LYS A 135 -7.85 -5.66 -7.18
CA LYS A 135 -9.19 -5.27 -6.73
C LYS A 135 -9.69 -4.01 -7.43
N LEU A 136 -8.86 -2.97 -7.52
CA LEU A 136 -9.19 -1.75 -8.25
C LEU A 136 -9.53 -2.05 -9.72
N ARG A 137 -8.77 -2.95 -10.37
CA ARG A 137 -9.04 -3.39 -11.75
C ARG A 137 -10.41 -4.06 -11.92
N LYS A 138 -10.97 -4.64 -10.87
CA LYS A 138 -12.33 -5.22 -10.89
C LYS A 138 -13.41 -4.20 -10.56
N LEU A 139 -13.20 -3.38 -9.53
CA LEU A 139 -14.19 -2.42 -9.02
C LEU A 139 -14.43 -1.24 -9.98
N ILE A 140 -13.37 -0.69 -10.59
CA ILE A 140 -13.49 0.51 -11.45
C ILE A 140 -14.41 0.25 -12.66
N PRO A 141 -14.23 -0.82 -13.46
CA PRO A 141 -15.14 -1.09 -14.58
C PRO A 141 -16.59 -1.33 -14.14
N GLN A 142 -16.80 -2.00 -13.00
CA GLN A 142 -18.13 -2.28 -12.46
C GLN A 142 -18.88 -0.99 -12.08
N GLU A 143 -18.22 -0.05 -11.39
CA GLU A 143 -18.82 1.25 -11.04
C GLU A 143 -19.09 2.11 -12.28
N ILE A 144 -18.19 2.11 -13.28
CA ILE A 144 -18.42 2.81 -14.56
C ILE A 144 -19.63 2.24 -15.29
N GLU A 145 -19.80 0.91 -15.30
CA GLU A 145 -20.93 0.26 -15.95
C GLU A 145 -22.25 0.52 -15.21
N ASN A 146 -22.25 0.52 -13.88
CA ASN A 146 -23.39 0.90 -13.06
C ASN A 146 -23.83 2.34 -13.34
N TYR A 147 -22.87 3.26 -13.39
CA TYR A 147 -23.11 4.67 -13.74
C TYR A 147 -23.70 4.82 -15.14
N ARG A 148 -23.10 4.17 -16.15
CA ARG A 148 -23.59 4.20 -17.54
C ARG A 148 -25.00 3.65 -17.70
N LYS A 149 -25.38 2.63 -16.94
CA LYS A 149 -26.70 1.98 -17.02
C LYS A 149 -27.78 2.73 -16.23
N GLY A 150 -27.47 3.87 -15.61
CA GLY A 150 -28.40 4.62 -14.75
C GLY A 150 -28.93 3.79 -13.58
N ARG A 151 -28.31 2.63 -13.29
CA ARG A 151 -28.68 1.80 -12.15
C ARG A 151 -28.18 2.53 -10.93
N LYS A 152 -29.02 2.69 -9.90
CA LYS A 152 -28.55 3.13 -8.57
C LYS A 152 -27.40 2.20 -8.21
N SER A 153 -26.18 2.72 -8.24
CA SER A 153 -25.04 1.96 -7.76
C SER A 153 -25.40 1.51 -6.34
N PRO A 154 -25.06 0.29 -5.91
CA PRO A 154 -25.07 -0.05 -4.48
C PRO A 154 -24.17 0.89 -3.65
N ALA A 155 -23.43 1.80 -4.32
CA ALA A 155 -22.74 2.99 -3.80
C ALA A 155 -23.58 4.25 -3.53
N LEU A 156 -24.77 4.34 -4.11
CA LEU A 156 -25.67 5.50 -4.12
C LEU A 156 -26.93 5.30 -3.25
N ARG A 157 -26.94 4.32 -2.34
CA ARG A 157 -27.93 4.36 -1.26
C ARG A 157 -27.57 5.53 -0.36
N GLU A 158 -28.47 6.52 -0.31
CA GLU A 158 -28.41 7.62 0.64
C GLU A 158 -28.15 7.03 2.02
N PHE A 159 -27.26 7.66 2.80
CA PHE A 159 -27.26 7.47 4.24
C PHE A 159 -28.66 7.85 4.70
N ASP A 160 -29.51 6.86 4.91
CA ASP A 160 -30.86 7.09 5.37
C ASP A 160 -30.72 7.60 6.81
N GLN A 161 -30.66 8.92 6.97
CA GLN A 161 -30.83 9.61 8.26
C GLN A 161 -32.32 9.61 8.66
N LYS A 162 -33.08 8.58 8.28
CA LYS A 162 -34.44 8.36 8.77
C LYS A 162 -34.54 6.96 9.36
N GLY A 163 -34.20 6.88 10.66
CA GLY A 163 -34.47 5.74 11.53
C GLY A 163 -33.25 5.32 12.32
#